data_AF-A0A0A0JU55-F1
#
_entry.id   AF-A0A0A0JU55-F1
#
_cell.length_a   1.000
_cell.length_b   1.000
_cell.length_c   1.000
_cell.angle_alpha   90.00
_cell.angle_beta   90.00
_cell.angle_gamma   90.00
#
_symmetry.space_group_name_H-M   'P 1'
#
loop_
_entity.id
_entity.type
_entity.pdbx_description
1 polymer ?
#
loop_
_entity_poly.entity_id
_entity_poly.type
_entity_poly.pdbx_seq_one_letter_code
_entity_poly.pdbx_strand_id
1 'polypeptide(L)'
;MRRAVAQLTAEGVITRGEGNQYDIQGERIQVDYPGGGSSAPVLVHSPYISDQGSTPRFLLVRPADNHGTEVLLPVEELLAGLDEILGPRGMTLVRESRRALLRGLYLASSSLMAAASEAAWFNLARAVPTPPAALARKVAEGRDIAEVIRLTEQCLRELKPSPGSATLTEVATQAHMFREVRNYALHPVEPHDGDRETWLTETGATLLTVAARRYFVKLADLRERLIGSVAGQP
;
A
#
# COMPACT_ATOMS: atom_id res chain seq x y z
N MET A 1 -28.30 -14.18 2.65
CA MET A 1 -27.56 -14.45 1.41
C MET A 1 -27.43 -13.22 0.50
N ARG A 2 -28.52 -12.64 -0.04
CA ARG A 2 -28.46 -11.51 -1.00
C ARG A 2 -27.64 -10.29 -0.55
N ARG A 3 -27.75 -9.87 0.72
CA ARG A 3 -26.97 -8.75 1.28
C ARG A 3 -25.47 -9.04 1.34
N ALA A 4 -25.09 -10.27 1.73
CA ALA A 4 -23.70 -10.70 1.79
C ALA A 4 -23.09 -10.81 0.38
N VAL A 5 -23.86 -11.33 -0.59
CA VAL A 5 -23.44 -11.36 -1.99
C VAL A 5 -23.26 -9.95 -2.53
N ALA A 6 -24.22 -9.05 -2.33
CA ALA A 6 -24.11 -7.66 -2.77
C ALA A 6 -22.90 -6.94 -2.14
N GLN A 7 -22.62 -7.21 -0.86
CA GLN A 7 -21.45 -6.69 -0.17
C GLN A 7 -20.15 -7.25 -0.76
N LEU A 8 -20.04 -8.57 -0.95
CA LEU A 8 -18.85 -9.20 -1.54
C LEU A 8 -18.62 -8.76 -3.00
N THR A 9 -19.69 -8.52 -3.76
CA THR A 9 -19.61 -7.97 -5.12
C THR A 9 -19.16 -6.51 -5.09
N ALA A 10 -19.72 -5.68 -4.20
CA ALA A 10 -19.28 -4.29 -4.01
C ALA A 10 -17.83 -4.19 -3.53
N GLU A 11 -17.38 -5.17 -2.75
CA GLU A 11 -16.01 -5.29 -2.25
C GLU A 11 -15.04 -5.89 -3.28
N GLY A 12 -15.52 -6.24 -4.48
CA GLY A 12 -14.69 -6.80 -5.56
C GLY A 12 -14.15 -8.21 -5.27
N VAL A 13 -14.68 -8.89 -4.25
CA VAL A 13 -14.25 -10.24 -3.85
C VAL A 13 -14.82 -11.28 -4.82
N ILE A 14 -16.05 -11.07 -5.26
CA ILE A 14 -16.75 -11.96 -6.17
C ILE A 14 -17.29 -11.20 -7.38
N THR A 15 -17.21 -11.83 -8.56
CA THR A 15 -17.83 -11.35 -9.79
C THR A 15 -18.91 -12.31 -10.26
N ARG A 16 -19.89 -11.78 -11.01
CA ARG A 16 -20.93 -12.59 -11.63
C ARG A 16 -20.32 -13.35 -12.81
N GLY A 17 -20.21 -14.66 -12.69
CA GLY A 17 -19.80 -15.54 -13.79
C GLY A 17 -21.02 -16.10 -14.52
N GLU A 18 -20.89 -16.32 -15.82
CA GLU A 18 -21.79 -17.23 -16.53
C GLU A 18 -21.44 -18.66 -16.07
N GLY A 19 -22.37 -19.30 -15.35
CA GLY A 19 -22.18 -20.69 -14.95
C GLY A 19 -22.28 -21.57 -16.18
N ASN A 20 -21.17 -22.19 -16.59
CA ASN A 20 -21.22 -23.25 -17.59
C ASN A 20 -22.04 -24.40 -16.97
N GLN A 21 -23.17 -24.76 -17.59
CA GLN A 21 -24.08 -25.82 -17.08
C GLN A 21 -23.52 -27.23 -17.30
N TYR A 22 -22.37 -27.34 -17.96
CA TYR A 22 -21.73 -28.60 -18.31
C TYR A 22 -20.72 -29.02 -17.23
N ASP A 23 -20.53 -30.33 -17.10
CA ASP A 23 -19.46 -30.90 -16.27
C ASP A 23 -18.10 -30.30 -16.63
N ILE A 24 -17.23 -30.15 -15.62
CA ILE A 24 -15.88 -29.59 -15.79
C ILE A 24 -15.14 -30.42 -16.83
N GLN A 25 -14.87 -29.83 -17.99
CA GLN A 25 -14.04 -30.47 -19.00
C GLN A 25 -12.57 -30.30 -18.62
N GLY A 26 -11.84 -31.40 -18.49
CA GLY A 26 -10.41 -31.37 -18.20
C GLY A 26 -9.64 -30.71 -19.33
N GLU A 27 -8.84 -29.69 -19.00
CA GLU A 27 -7.92 -29.06 -19.93
C GLU A 27 -6.69 -29.96 -20.07
N ARG A 28 -6.31 -30.33 -21.30
CA ARG A 28 -5.19 -31.24 -21.52
C ARG A 28 -3.88 -30.46 -21.62
N ILE A 29 -2.99 -30.65 -20.66
CA ILE A 29 -1.63 -30.14 -20.77
C ILE A 29 -0.85 -31.12 -21.66
N GLN A 30 -0.35 -30.63 -22.79
CA GLN A 30 0.54 -31.37 -23.69
C GLN A 30 1.99 -31.20 -23.21
N VAL A 31 2.73 -32.29 -23.21
CA VAL A 31 4.17 -32.33 -22.90
C VAL A 31 4.88 -32.98 -24.07
N ASP A 32 5.71 -32.20 -24.75
CA ASP A 32 6.56 -32.65 -25.85
C ASP A 32 7.97 -32.95 -25.35
N TYR A 33 8.54 -34.07 -25.79
CA TYR A 33 9.92 -34.45 -25.49
C TYR A 33 10.59 -35.11 -26.70
N PRO A 34 11.94 -35.17 -26.75
CA PRO A 34 12.64 -35.78 -27.89
C PRO A 34 12.28 -37.27 -28.01
N GLY A 35 11.46 -37.60 -29.00
CA GLY A 35 10.95 -38.96 -29.25
C GLY A 35 9.43 -39.13 -29.18
N GLY A 36 8.66 -38.09 -28.81
CA GLY A 36 7.19 -38.14 -28.84
C GLY A 36 6.52 -37.03 -28.02
N GLY A 37 5.18 -37.04 -27.99
CA GLY A 37 4.37 -36.16 -27.15
C GLY A 37 3.38 -36.97 -26.32
N SER A 38 3.06 -36.49 -25.12
CA SER A 38 2.03 -37.06 -24.25
C SER A 38 1.14 -35.95 -23.69
N SER A 39 -0.08 -36.28 -23.28
CA SER A 39 -0.94 -35.33 -22.57
C SER A 39 -1.61 -35.93 -21.35
N ALA A 40 -1.71 -35.11 -20.30
CA ALA A 40 -2.48 -35.41 -19.11
C ALA A 40 -3.68 -34.45 -19.01
N PRO A 41 -4.90 -34.94 -18.73
CA PRO A 41 -6.01 -34.08 -18.39
C PRO A 41 -5.78 -33.46 -17.02
N VAL A 42 -5.89 -32.14 -16.92
CA VAL A 42 -5.88 -31.40 -15.66
C VAL A 42 -7.28 -30.85 -15.45
N LEU A 43 -7.91 -31.26 -14.35
CA LEU A 43 -9.20 -30.72 -13.93
C LEU A 43 -8.95 -29.44 -13.14
N VAL A 44 -9.17 -28.29 -13.80
CA VAL A 44 -9.10 -26.99 -13.12
C VAL A 44 -10.47 -26.69 -12.52
N HIS A 45 -10.59 -26.88 -11.21
CA HIS A 45 -11.77 -26.45 -10.47
C HIS A 45 -11.69 -24.94 -10.21
N SER A 46 -12.53 -24.15 -10.87
CA SER A 46 -12.78 -22.78 -10.41
C SER A 46 -13.76 -22.84 -9.24
N PRO A 47 -13.38 -22.45 -8.01
CA PRO A 47 -14.31 -22.43 -6.89
C PRO A 47 -15.41 -21.39 -7.18
N TYR A 48 -16.66 -21.86 -7.26
CA TYR A 48 -17.84 -21.01 -7.43
C TYR A 48 -18.66 -21.00 -6.14
N ILE A 49 -19.33 -19.88 -5.86
CA ILE A 49 -20.22 -19.71 -4.72
C ILE A 49 -21.67 -19.76 -5.25
N SER A 50 -22.26 -20.97 -5.28
CA SER A 50 -23.69 -21.19 -5.54
C SER A 50 -24.09 -22.65 -5.26
N ASP A 51 -25.38 -22.91 -5.02
CA ASP A 51 -25.94 -24.27 -5.11
C ASP A 51 -25.82 -24.79 -6.56
N GLN A 52 -25.75 -26.12 -6.74
CA GLN A 52 -25.48 -26.76 -8.04
C GLN A 52 -26.45 -26.31 -9.18
N GLY A 53 -27.67 -25.88 -8.86
CA GLY A 53 -28.68 -25.44 -9.84
C GLY A 53 -28.91 -23.93 -9.96
N SER A 54 -28.16 -23.09 -9.22
CA SER A 54 -28.47 -21.65 -9.12
C SER A 54 -27.78 -20.81 -10.19
N THR A 55 -28.53 -19.91 -10.84
CA THR A 55 -28.02 -18.85 -11.71
C THR A 55 -28.42 -17.46 -11.16
N PRO A 56 -27.52 -16.46 -11.18
CA PRO A 56 -26.12 -16.53 -11.63
C PRO A 56 -25.17 -17.17 -10.60
N ARG A 57 -24.03 -17.68 -11.08
CA ARG A 57 -22.94 -18.14 -10.22
C ARG A 57 -21.97 -17.00 -9.93
N PHE A 58 -21.34 -17.04 -8.75
CA PHE A 58 -20.32 -16.07 -8.37
C PHE A 58 -18.95 -16.74 -8.39
N LEU A 59 -18.01 -16.14 -9.12
CA LEU A 59 -16.61 -16.53 -9.14
C LEU A 59 -15.85 -15.61 -8.22
N LEU A 60 -14.84 -16.12 -7.52
CA LEU A 60 -13.86 -15.23 -6.89
C LEU A 60 -13.13 -14.46 -7.99
N VAL A 61 -12.90 -13.17 -7.78
CA VAL A 61 -12.13 -12.33 -8.72
C VAL A 61 -10.66 -12.78 -8.79
N ARG A 62 -10.19 -13.56 -7.80
CA ARG A 62 -8.93 -14.29 -7.80
C ARG A 62 -9.08 -15.68 -7.20
N PRO A 63 -8.26 -16.66 -7.60
CA PRO A 63 -8.16 -17.91 -6.84
C PRO A 63 -7.93 -17.56 -5.37
N ALA A 64 -8.69 -18.19 -4.47
CA ALA A 64 -8.25 -18.24 -3.09
C ALA A 64 -6.96 -19.05 -3.13
N ASP A 65 -5.82 -18.38 -3.10
CA ASP A 65 -4.52 -19.02 -2.87
C ASP A 65 -4.57 -19.62 -1.46
N ASN A 66 -5.19 -20.79 -1.34
CA ASN A 66 -5.47 -21.44 -0.07
C ASN A 66 -4.21 -21.93 0.64
N HIS A 67 -3.02 -21.76 0.05
CA HIS A 67 -1.73 -22.11 0.66
C HIS A 67 -0.57 -21.16 0.29
N GLY A 68 -0.85 -19.93 -0.11
CA GLY A 68 0.17 -18.89 -0.20
C GLY A 68 0.18 -18.11 1.11
N THR A 69 1.09 -18.41 2.03
CA THR A 69 1.44 -17.52 3.15
C THR A 69 1.37 -16.08 2.67
N GLU A 70 0.60 -15.23 3.34
CA GLU A 70 0.63 -13.78 3.10
C GLU A 70 2.12 -13.39 3.12
N VAL A 71 2.71 -13.11 1.96
CA VAL A 71 4.16 -12.84 1.83
C VAL A 71 4.55 -11.56 2.58
N LEU A 72 3.54 -10.87 3.09
CA LEU A 72 3.63 -9.62 3.77
C LEU A 72 3.32 -9.80 5.25
N LEU A 73 4.10 -9.10 6.08
CA LEU A 73 3.88 -8.99 7.52
C LEU A 73 2.40 -8.70 7.83
N PRO A 74 1.82 -9.35 8.86
CA PRO A 74 0.50 -9.02 9.36
C PRO A 74 0.35 -7.52 9.62
N VAL A 75 -0.84 -6.95 9.38
CA VAL A 75 -1.03 -5.49 9.44
C VAL A 75 -0.72 -4.90 10.81
N GLU A 76 -0.98 -5.61 11.90
CA GLU A 76 -0.65 -5.13 13.25
C GLU A 76 0.86 -5.17 13.51
N GLU A 77 1.58 -6.16 12.96
CA GLU A 77 3.04 -6.18 13.00
C GLU A 77 3.64 -5.06 12.15
N LEU A 78 3.06 -4.80 10.97
CA LEU A 78 3.41 -3.67 10.10
C LEU A 78 3.27 -2.32 10.81
N LEU A 79 2.28 -2.19 11.70
CA LEU A 79 1.95 -0.95 12.41
C LEU A 79 2.59 -0.83 13.79
N ALA A 80 3.16 -1.90 14.33
CA ALA A 80 3.75 -1.91 15.67
C ALA A 80 4.79 -0.79 15.84
N GLY A 81 4.59 0.06 16.86
CA GLY A 81 5.49 1.17 17.20
C GLY A 81 5.34 2.41 16.33
N LEU A 82 4.33 2.47 15.45
CA LEU A 82 4.14 3.58 14.50
C LEU A 82 2.97 4.52 14.88
N ASP A 83 2.30 4.29 16.00
CA ASP A 83 1.10 5.03 16.42
C ASP A 83 1.33 6.55 16.47
N GLU A 84 2.46 6.97 17.03
CA GLU A 84 2.81 8.37 17.22
C GLU A 84 3.21 9.07 15.92
N ILE A 85 3.90 8.36 15.02
CA ILE A 85 4.33 8.94 13.74
C ILE A 85 3.17 8.95 12.74
N LEU A 86 2.36 7.90 12.65
CA LEU A 86 1.23 7.82 11.72
C LEU A 86 0.00 8.57 12.23
N GLY A 87 -0.20 8.60 13.55
CA GLY A 87 -1.42 9.08 14.18
C GLY A 87 -2.66 8.25 13.80
N PRO A 88 -3.83 8.53 14.40
CA PRO A 88 -5.04 7.72 14.20
C PRO A 88 -5.48 7.60 12.73
N ARG A 89 -5.34 8.70 11.98
CA ARG A 89 -5.68 8.73 10.55
C ARG A 89 -4.68 7.95 9.70
N GLY A 90 -3.37 8.13 9.91
CA GLY A 90 -2.35 7.37 9.17
C GLY A 90 -2.47 5.87 9.42
N MET A 91 -2.71 5.47 10.67
CA MET A 91 -2.94 4.06 11.03
C MET A 91 -4.15 3.47 10.28
N THR A 92 -5.25 4.22 10.20
CA THR A 92 -6.44 3.81 9.43
C THR A 92 -6.10 3.66 7.94
N LEU A 93 -5.39 4.63 7.36
CA LEU A 93 -5.01 4.61 5.94
C LEU A 93 -4.13 3.40 5.60
N VAL A 94 -3.18 3.02 6.47
CA VAL A 94 -2.38 1.81 6.25
C VAL A 94 -3.24 0.54 6.32
N ARG A 95 -4.17 0.45 7.28
CA ARG A 95 -5.10 -0.70 7.37
C ARG A 95 -5.98 -0.82 6.13
N GLU A 96 -6.55 0.29 5.65
CA GLU A 96 -7.38 0.27 4.44
C GLU A 96 -6.54 0.02 3.18
N SER A 97 -5.31 0.54 3.11
CA SER A 97 -4.36 0.24 2.03
C SER A 97 -4.11 -1.27 1.95
N ARG A 98 -3.85 -1.93 3.09
CA ARG A 98 -3.67 -3.39 3.16
C ARG A 98 -4.90 -4.16 2.70
N ARG A 99 -6.10 -3.76 3.14
CA ARG A 99 -7.35 -4.39 2.69
C ARG A 99 -7.56 -4.21 1.19
N ALA A 100 -7.25 -3.04 0.65
CA ALA A 100 -7.31 -2.77 -0.78
C ALA A 100 -6.34 -3.65 -1.56
N LEU A 101 -5.09 -3.79 -1.08
CA LEU A 101 -4.08 -4.66 -1.70
C LEU A 101 -4.55 -6.12 -1.78
N LEU A 102 -5.03 -6.67 -0.67
CA LEU A 102 -5.53 -8.05 -0.58
C LEU A 102 -6.76 -8.29 -1.47
N ARG A 103 -7.48 -7.24 -1.85
CA ARG A 103 -8.64 -7.28 -2.76
C ARG A 103 -8.28 -6.97 -4.21
N GLY A 104 -7.00 -6.79 -4.53
CA GLY A 104 -6.54 -6.45 -5.87
C GLY A 104 -6.82 -5.00 -6.30
N LEU A 105 -7.19 -4.13 -5.36
CA LEU A 105 -7.47 -2.71 -5.60
C LEU A 105 -6.18 -1.89 -5.48
N TYR A 106 -5.25 -2.11 -6.40
CA TYR A 106 -3.87 -1.60 -6.31
C TYR A 106 -3.75 -0.07 -6.34
N LEU A 107 -4.52 0.59 -7.20
CA LEU A 107 -4.58 2.05 -7.23
C LEU A 107 -5.00 2.62 -5.88
N ALA A 108 -6.04 2.05 -5.27
CA ALA A 108 -6.52 2.46 -3.96
C ALA A 108 -5.48 2.15 -2.88
N SER A 109 -4.88 0.96 -2.90
CA SER A 109 -3.82 0.56 -1.97
C SER A 109 -2.64 1.54 -1.98
N SER A 110 -2.07 1.81 -3.16
CA SER A 110 -0.92 2.69 -3.33
C SER A 110 -1.26 4.14 -2.98
N SER A 111 -2.46 4.62 -3.33
CA SER A 111 -2.92 5.97 -2.98
C SER A 111 -3.13 6.15 -1.47
N LEU A 112 -3.73 5.16 -0.80
CA LEU A 112 -3.94 5.18 0.66
C LEU A 112 -2.62 5.12 1.41
N MET A 113 -1.66 4.31 0.93
CA MET A 113 -0.31 4.24 1.50
C MET A 113 0.42 5.58 1.34
N ALA A 114 0.32 6.21 0.18
CA ALA A 114 0.87 7.54 -0.04
C ALA A 114 0.23 8.59 0.88
N ALA A 115 -1.09 8.55 1.09
CA ALA A 115 -1.76 9.44 2.05
C ALA A 115 -1.28 9.20 3.50
N ALA A 116 -0.99 7.95 3.89
CA ALA A 116 -0.39 7.65 5.18
C ALA A 116 1.03 8.24 5.32
N SER A 117 1.82 8.24 4.24
CA SER A 117 3.11 8.93 4.16
C SER A 117 2.98 10.42 4.46
N GLU A 118 1.99 11.10 3.88
CA GLU A 118 1.76 12.53 4.15
C GLU A 118 1.36 12.79 5.60
N ALA A 119 0.48 11.96 6.16
CA ALA A 119 0.11 12.05 7.56
C ALA A 119 1.34 11.92 8.47
N ALA A 120 2.25 10.99 8.14
CA ALA A 120 3.50 10.81 8.88
C ALA A 120 4.39 12.05 8.87
N TRP A 121 4.54 12.70 7.71
CA TRP A 121 5.31 13.94 7.60
C TRP A 121 4.68 15.11 8.34
N PHE A 122 3.36 15.24 8.32
CA PHE A 122 2.70 16.27 9.14
C PHE A 122 2.93 16.03 10.64
N ASN A 123 2.88 14.78 11.10
CA ASN A 123 3.15 14.47 12.51
C ASN A 123 4.62 14.65 12.87
N LEU A 124 5.55 14.31 11.97
CA LEU A 124 6.97 14.59 12.14
C LEU A 124 7.25 16.09 12.26
N ALA A 125 6.65 16.88 11.37
CA ALA A 125 6.75 18.33 11.39
C ALA A 125 6.21 18.94 12.70
N ARG A 126 5.13 18.38 13.26
CA ARG A 126 4.57 18.78 14.56
C ARG A 126 5.48 18.43 15.74
N ALA A 127 6.35 17.44 15.60
CA ALA A 127 7.29 17.05 16.63
C ALA A 127 8.55 17.93 16.67
N VAL A 128 8.71 18.87 15.72
CA VAL A 128 9.80 19.85 15.75
C VAL A 128 9.59 20.79 16.95
N PRO A 129 10.53 20.89 17.91
CA PRO A 129 10.31 21.62 19.17
C PRO A 129 10.11 23.13 19.00
N THR A 130 10.93 23.75 18.16
CA THR A 130 10.90 25.19 17.84
C THR A 130 10.82 25.34 16.32
N PRO A 131 9.63 25.05 15.72
CA PRO A 131 9.49 25.07 14.29
C PRO A 131 9.61 26.50 13.76
N PRO A 132 10.34 26.74 12.65
CA PRO A 132 10.32 28.02 11.97
C PRO A 132 8.89 28.45 11.64
N ALA A 133 8.60 29.76 11.70
CA ALA A 133 7.25 30.29 11.47
C ALA A 133 6.61 29.81 10.15
N ALA A 134 7.42 29.65 9.10
CA ALA A 134 6.97 29.11 7.82
C ALA A 134 6.46 27.66 7.94
N LEU A 135 7.19 26.79 8.67
CA LEU A 135 6.81 25.40 8.91
C LEU A 135 5.56 25.33 9.78
N ALA A 136 5.53 26.08 10.88
CA ALA A 136 4.38 26.13 11.79
C ALA A 136 3.10 26.53 11.05
N ARG A 137 3.17 27.55 10.17
CA ARG A 137 2.05 27.97 9.33
C ARG A 137 1.58 26.86 8.38
N LYS A 138 2.49 26.21 7.66
CA LYS A 138 2.14 25.13 6.70
C LYS A 138 1.50 23.93 7.39
N VAL A 139 2.01 23.56 8.56
CA VAL A 139 1.43 22.49 9.39
C VAL A 139 0.02 22.85 9.88
N ALA A 140 -0.19 24.12 10.28
CA ALA A 140 -1.50 24.61 10.73
C ALA A 140 -2.52 24.67 9.59
N GLU A 141 -2.10 25.07 8.38
CA GLU A 141 -2.93 25.07 7.17
C GLU A 141 -3.32 23.66 6.72
N GLY A 142 -2.52 22.65 7.07
CA GLY A 142 -2.77 21.25 6.73
C GLY A 142 -2.70 20.96 5.23
N ARG A 143 -1.99 21.81 4.47
CA ARG A 143 -1.87 21.74 3.00
C ARG A 143 -0.42 21.85 2.58
N ASP A 144 -0.16 21.60 1.29
CA ASP A 144 1.14 21.76 0.66
C ASP A 144 2.24 20.88 1.27
N ILE A 145 2.02 19.57 1.18
CA ILE A 145 2.91 18.56 1.76
C ILE A 145 4.37 18.65 1.26
N ALA A 146 4.61 19.11 0.03
CA ALA A 146 5.99 19.24 -0.48
C ALA A 146 6.77 20.26 0.35
N GLU A 147 6.13 21.39 0.67
CA GLU A 147 6.76 22.41 1.49
C GLU A 147 6.94 21.96 2.94
N VAL A 148 5.99 21.19 3.49
CA VAL A 148 6.12 20.56 4.80
C VAL A 148 7.31 19.60 4.84
N ILE A 149 7.46 18.72 3.84
CA ILE A 149 8.61 17.80 3.73
C ILE A 149 9.91 18.61 3.67
N ARG A 150 10.01 19.58 2.75
CA ARG A 150 11.21 20.39 2.53
C ARG A 150 11.65 21.15 3.77
N LEU A 151 10.72 21.82 4.45
CA LEU A 151 11.01 22.58 5.67
C LEU A 151 11.34 21.67 6.86
N THR A 152 10.64 20.53 7.00
CA THR A 152 10.94 19.56 8.07
C THR A 152 12.32 18.95 7.85
N GLU A 153 12.69 18.61 6.62
CA GLU A 153 14.02 18.10 6.28
C GLU A 153 15.11 19.11 6.65
N GLN A 154 14.90 20.42 6.42
CA GLN A 154 15.83 21.46 6.85
C GLN A 154 16.04 21.43 8.37
N CYS A 155 14.96 21.34 9.16
CA CYS A 155 15.06 21.19 10.62
C CYS A 155 15.80 19.91 11.03
N LEU A 156 15.56 18.78 10.35
CA LEU A 156 16.23 17.51 10.64
C LEU A 156 17.75 17.57 10.37
N ARG A 157 18.17 18.31 9.34
CA ARG A 157 19.61 18.51 9.02
C ARG A 157 20.35 19.28 10.11
N GLU A 158 19.64 20.12 10.86
CA GLU A 158 20.19 20.94 11.94
C GLU A 158 20.32 20.17 13.28
N LEU A 159 19.74 18.97 13.39
CA LEU A 159 19.81 18.16 14.61
C LEU A 159 21.23 17.74 14.98
N LYS A 160 21.48 17.70 16.30
CA LYS A 160 22.71 17.18 16.89
C LYS A 160 22.39 16.07 17.90
N PRO A 161 23.00 14.87 17.79
CA PRO A 161 23.86 14.42 16.69
C PRO A 161 23.08 14.29 15.37
N SER A 162 23.77 14.54 14.24
CA SER A 162 23.13 14.52 12.92
C SER A 162 22.59 13.12 12.60
N PRO A 163 21.34 13.01 12.07
CA PRO A 163 20.77 11.73 11.67
C PRO A 163 21.45 11.05 10.47
N GLY A 164 22.44 11.72 9.85
CA GLY A 164 23.19 11.23 8.70
C GLY A 164 22.49 11.57 7.39
N SER A 165 23.27 12.09 6.43
CA SER A 165 22.74 12.54 5.14
C SER A 165 22.03 11.42 4.37
N ALA A 166 22.56 10.19 4.42
CA ALA A 166 21.97 9.04 3.73
C ALA A 166 20.53 8.73 4.21
N THR A 167 20.30 8.75 5.52
CA THR A 167 18.97 8.49 6.10
C THR A 167 17.97 9.56 5.66
N LEU A 168 18.37 10.83 5.71
CA LEU A 168 17.52 11.96 5.32
C LEU A 168 17.17 11.90 3.82
N THR A 169 18.17 11.66 2.97
CA THR A 169 17.96 11.51 1.53
C THR A 169 17.02 10.34 1.24
N GLU A 170 17.19 9.20 1.92
CA GLU A 170 16.33 8.03 1.70
C GLU A 170 14.87 8.29 2.08
N VAL A 171 14.61 8.88 3.26
CA VAL A 171 13.22 9.17 3.66
C VAL A 171 12.59 10.27 2.81
N ALA A 172 13.35 11.30 2.41
CA ALA A 172 12.86 12.36 1.54
C ALA A 172 12.54 11.82 0.14
N THR A 173 13.41 10.98 -0.43
CA THR A 173 13.21 10.35 -1.74
C THR A 173 11.97 9.46 -1.73
N GLN A 174 11.80 8.64 -0.69
CA GLN A 174 10.62 7.80 -0.53
C GLN A 174 9.34 8.64 -0.40
N ALA A 175 9.39 9.77 0.30
CA ALA A 175 8.27 10.70 0.42
C ALA A 175 7.87 11.31 -0.93
N HIS A 176 8.85 11.72 -1.73
CA HIS A 176 8.62 12.24 -3.08
C HIS A 176 7.99 11.17 -3.99
N MET A 177 8.51 9.94 -3.97
CA MET A 177 7.93 8.82 -4.71
C MET A 177 6.47 8.55 -4.30
N PHE A 178 6.15 8.53 -2.99
CA PHE A 178 4.75 8.38 -2.55
C PHE A 178 3.85 9.52 -3.05
N ARG A 179 4.34 10.76 -3.00
CA ARG A 179 3.60 11.92 -3.51
C ARG A 179 3.37 11.82 -5.02
N GLU A 180 4.34 11.37 -5.79
CA GLU A 180 4.21 11.15 -7.24
C GLU A 180 3.15 10.09 -7.55
N VAL A 181 3.17 8.94 -6.85
CA VAL A 181 2.16 7.89 -6.98
C VAL A 181 0.75 8.43 -6.68
N ARG A 182 0.59 9.22 -5.62
CA ARG A 182 -0.70 9.84 -5.27
C ARG A 182 -1.14 10.87 -6.31
N ASN A 183 -0.21 11.72 -6.77
CA ASN A 183 -0.50 12.76 -7.74
C ASN A 183 -0.92 12.15 -9.08
N TYR A 184 -0.24 11.09 -9.53
CA TYR A 184 -0.63 10.33 -10.71
C TYR A 184 -2.05 9.77 -10.58
N ALA A 185 -2.42 9.26 -9.40
CA ALA A 185 -3.76 8.73 -9.15
C ALA A 185 -4.88 9.80 -9.17
N LEU A 186 -4.55 11.09 -9.03
CA LEU A 186 -5.51 12.17 -8.82
C LEU A 186 -5.50 13.26 -9.91
N HIS A 187 -4.46 13.34 -10.71
CA HIS A 187 -4.24 14.41 -11.68
C HIS A 187 -4.12 13.86 -13.12
N PRO A 188 -4.38 14.69 -14.15
CA PRO A 188 -4.20 14.29 -15.54
C PRO A 188 -2.78 13.77 -15.77
N VAL A 189 -2.70 12.61 -16.42
CA VAL A 189 -1.44 11.91 -16.69
C VAL A 189 -0.81 12.48 -17.95
N GLU A 190 0.45 12.92 -17.87
CA GLU A 190 1.20 13.34 -19.05
C GLU A 190 1.84 12.13 -19.76
N PRO A 191 2.15 12.21 -21.07
CA PRO A 191 2.67 11.06 -21.82
C PRO A 191 3.94 10.41 -21.25
N HIS A 192 4.71 11.14 -20.44
CA HIS A 192 5.94 10.67 -19.80
C HIS A 192 5.74 10.09 -18.40
N ASP A 193 4.52 10.13 -17.85
CA ASP A 193 4.21 9.65 -16.49
C ASP A 193 3.85 8.15 -16.43
N GLY A 194 3.93 7.44 -17.56
CA GLY A 194 3.53 6.03 -17.67
C GLY A 194 4.38 5.07 -16.84
N ASP A 195 5.60 5.47 -16.44
CA ASP A 195 6.44 4.70 -15.53
C ASP A 195 5.80 4.52 -14.14
N ARG A 196 4.97 5.49 -13.72
CA ARG A 196 4.25 5.47 -12.45
C ARG A 196 3.15 4.40 -12.39
N GLU A 197 2.66 3.91 -13.54
CA GLU A 197 1.71 2.78 -13.59
C GLU A 197 2.29 1.52 -12.95
N THR A 198 3.62 1.36 -13.01
CA THR A 198 4.33 0.23 -12.39
C THR A 198 3.98 0.09 -10.90
N TRP A 199 3.80 1.21 -10.19
CA TRP A 199 3.45 1.27 -8.77
C TRP A 199 1.97 0.99 -8.47
N LEU A 200 1.15 0.91 -9.52
CA LEU A 200 -0.29 0.63 -9.46
C LEU A 200 -0.62 -0.80 -9.91
N THR A 201 0.40 -1.61 -10.16
CA THR A 201 0.27 -3.05 -10.40
C THR A 201 0.30 -3.83 -9.08
N GLU A 202 0.01 -5.13 -9.14
CA GLU A 202 0.16 -6.05 -8.02
C GLU A 202 1.55 -5.99 -7.39
N THR A 203 2.56 -6.16 -8.23
CA THR A 203 3.96 -6.18 -7.83
C THR A 203 4.36 -4.84 -7.25
N GLY A 204 3.99 -3.74 -7.90
CA GLY A 204 4.30 -2.39 -7.44
C GLY A 204 3.66 -2.07 -6.09
N ALA A 205 2.37 -2.30 -5.93
CA ALA A 205 1.65 -2.02 -4.67
C ALA A 205 2.15 -2.91 -3.52
N THR A 206 2.54 -4.15 -3.83
CA THR A 206 3.17 -5.07 -2.87
C THR A 206 4.53 -4.56 -2.41
N LEU A 207 5.41 -4.16 -3.35
CA LEU A 207 6.72 -3.59 -3.04
C LEU A 207 6.61 -2.28 -2.25
N LEU A 208 5.67 -1.40 -2.60
CA LEU A 208 5.38 -0.18 -1.83
C LEU A 208 5.02 -0.50 -0.39
N THR A 209 4.21 -1.54 -0.17
CA THR A 209 3.79 -1.94 1.17
C THR A 209 4.95 -2.49 2.00
N VAL A 210 5.84 -3.28 1.39
CA VAL A 210 7.06 -3.77 2.04
C VAL A 210 8.00 -2.61 2.39
N ALA A 211 8.24 -1.71 1.44
CA ALA A 211 9.11 -0.54 1.62
C ALA A 211 8.56 0.45 2.66
N ALA A 212 7.23 0.59 2.73
CA ALA A 212 6.56 1.52 3.64
C ALA A 212 6.91 1.27 5.11
N ARG A 213 7.03 0.00 5.54
CA ARG A 213 7.38 -0.30 6.95
C ARG A 213 8.73 0.33 7.34
N ARG A 214 9.78 0.00 6.58
CA ARG A 214 11.14 0.48 6.83
C ARG A 214 11.18 2.00 6.82
N TYR A 215 10.44 2.60 5.90
CA TYR A 215 10.29 4.03 5.79
C TYR A 215 9.61 4.67 7.02
N PHE A 216 8.47 4.15 7.48
CA PHE A 216 7.78 4.69 8.65
C PHE A 216 8.57 4.50 9.94
N VAL A 217 9.29 3.38 10.09
CA VAL A 217 10.21 3.16 11.21
C VAL A 217 11.30 4.23 11.24
N LYS A 218 11.90 4.56 10.09
CA LYS A 218 12.90 5.64 10.02
C LYS A 218 12.31 7.00 10.38
N LEU A 219 11.08 7.29 9.95
CA LEU A 219 10.39 8.52 10.35
C LEU A 219 10.09 8.55 11.86
N ALA A 220 9.72 7.42 12.45
CA ALA A 220 9.54 7.30 13.91
C ALA A 220 10.86 7.57 14.65
N ASP A 221 11.96 6.98 14.21
CA ASP A 221 13.28 7.23 14.80
C ASP A 221 13.69 8.71 14.71
N LEU A 222 13.40 9.37 13.58
CA LEU A 222 13.65 10.80 13.41
C LEU A 222 12.77 11.66 14.34
N ARG A 223 11.51 11.25 14.55
CA ARG A 223 10.60 11.89 15.50
C ARG A 223 11.14 11.80 16.93
N GLU A 224 11.59 10.61 17.35
CA GLU A 224 12.18 10.43 18.68
C GLU A 224 13.44 11.27 18.89
N ARG A 225 14.27 11.44 17.85
CA ARG A 225 15.43 12.35 17.91
C ARG A 225 15.03 13.81 18.03
N LEU A 226 13.98 14.25 17.32
CA LEU A 226 13.45 15.62 17.44
C LEU A 226 13.00 15.90 18.88
N ILE A 227 12.23 14.98 19.46
CA ILE A 227 11.72 15.11 20.83
C ILE A 227 12.87 15.04 21.85
N GLY A 228 13.78 14.08 21.69
CA GLY A 228 14.94 13.91 22.56
C GLY A 228 15.94 15.07 22.53
N SER A 229 15.97 15.85 21.45
CA SER A 229 16.84 17.05 21.35
C SER A 229 16.49 18.16 22.35
N VAL A 230 15.25 18.17 22.86
CA VAL A 230 14.78 19.10 23.90
C VAL A 230 15.32 18.73 25.28
N ALA A 231 15.47 17.42 25.56
CA ALA A 231 15.91 16.93 26.86
C ALA A 231 17.43 17.09 27.11
N GLY A 232 18.20 17.46 26.08
CA GLY A 232 19.66 17.61 26.14
C GLY A 232 20.17 19.06 26.11
N GLN A 233 19.29 20.06 26.19
CA GLN A 233 19.70 21.46 26.34
C GLN A 233 19.82 21.79 27.84
N PRO A 234 21.00 22.28 28.32
CA PRO A 234 21.20 22.66 29.71
C PRO A 234 20.38 23.88 30.13
#